data_AF-A0A970VDY8-F1
#
_entry.id   AF-A0A970VDY8-F1
#
_cell.length_a   1.000
_cell.length_b   1.000
_cell.length_c   1.000
_cell.angle_alpha   90.00
_cell.angle_beta   90.00
_cell.angle_gamma   90.00
#
_symmetry.space_group_name_H-M   'P 1'
#
loop_
_entity.id
_entity.type
_entity.pdbx_description
1 polymer ?
#
loop_
_entity_poly.entity_id
_entity_poly.type
_entity_poly.pdbx_seq_one_letter_code
_entity_poly.pdbx_strand_id
1 'polypeptide(L)'
;MTTAALPTLFVPHGAGPCFFMDWEPADAWVRMERWLRAVPELVGVRPTAVLVVSGHWEAPRFTVNAQERPPLLYDYHGFPPHTYALQYPAPGAPELAVQVRELLAAAGLAVASEHARGLDHGVFIPLMLIYPQADVPIVQLSLRQGLEPAEHLAAGRALVPLRRQGVLIVGSGMSYHNMCRFRFDDASLDPDSERFDAWLAETVALPAPERERRLRDWAAAPGGRVAHPREEHLLPLHVVAGAAGDDAGRQVFRDRVLGSVQSAFMFGASASA
;
A
#
# COMPACT_ATOMS: atom_id res chain seq x y z
N MET A 1 28.17 7.93 9.64
CA MET A 1 26.91 8.72 9.56
C MET A 1 25.77 7.72 9.59
N THR A 2 24.88 7.77 10.58
CA THR A 2 23.66 6.94 10.58
C THR A 2 22.73 7.46 9.49
N THR A 3 22.48 6.68 8.45
CA THR A 3 21.49 7.00 7.42
C THR A 3 20.13 7.21 8.10
N ALA A 4 19.46 8.35 7.81
CA ALA A 4 18.11 8.58 8.29
C ALA A 4 17.18 7.49 7.72
N ALA A 5 16.28 6.96 8.56
CA ALA A 5 15.33 5.94 8.11
C ALA A 5 14.29 6.58 7.18
N LEU A 6 14.06 6.00 6.00
CA LEU A 6 12.97 6.43 5.13
C LEU A 6 11.60 6.25 5.82
N PRO A 7 10.57 7.03 5.47
CA PRO A 7 9.23 6.81 5.97
C PRO A 7 8.64 5.49 5.45
N THR A 8 7.51 5.07 6.03
CA THR A 8 6.63 4.05 5.42
C THR A 8 5.33 4.70 4.96
N LEU A 9 4.75 4.25 3.86
CA LEU A 9 3.53 4.84 3.28
C LEU A 9 2.45 3.80 3.03
N PHE A 10 1.23 4.07 3.48
CA PHE A 10 0.03 3.44 2.96
C PHE A 10 -0.56 4.31 1.86
N VAL A 11 -0.78 3.74 0.68
CA VAL A 11 -1.19 4.43 -0.54
C VAL A 11 -2.50 3.83 -1.06
N PRO A 12 -3.55 4.65 -1.29
CA PRO A 12 -4.72 4.21 -2.04
C PRO A 12 -4.31 4.02 -3.51
N HIS A 13 -4.39 2.79 -4.02
CA HIS A 13 -3.94 2.49 -5.39
C HIS A 13 -4.96 2.80 -6.49
N GLY A 14 -6.21 3.09 -6.11
CA GLY A 14 -7.31 3.39 -7.02
C GLY A 14 -7.97 2.18 -7.66
N ALA A 15 -8.94 2.40 -8.56
CA ALA A 15 -9.70 1.31 -9.17
C ALA A 15 -9.07 0.86 -10.50
N GLY A 16 -8.41 -0.31 -10.53
CA GLY A 16 -7.84 -0.84 -11.76
C GLY A 16 -6.88 0.18 -12.42
N PRO A 17 -7.07 0.53 -13.71
CA PRO A 17 -6.25 1.51 -14.41
C PRO A 17 -6.77 2.96 -14.28
N CYS A 18 -7.41 3.33 -13.16
CA CYS A 18 -8.19 4.58 -13.03
C CYS A 18 -7.49 5.87 -13.48
N PHE A 19 -6.18 5.99 -13.32
CA PHE A 19 -5.44 7.20 -13.72
C PHE A 19 -5.14 7.29 -15.23
N PHE A 20 -5.49 6.25 -15.99
CA PHE A 20 -5.24 6.12 -17.43
C PHE A 20 -6.55 5.92 -18.21
N MET A 21 -7.65 6.42 -17.65
CA MET A 21 -8.99 6.32 -18.23
C MET A 21 -9.69 7.67 -18.23
N ASP A 22 -10.64 7.81 -19.15
CA ASP A 22 -11.61 8.90 -19.15
C ASP A 22 -12.80 8.49 -18.27
N TRP A 23 -13.08 9.28 -17.23
CA TRP A 23 -14.16 9.03 -16.28
C TRP A 23 -15.32 10.01 -16.47
N GLU A 24 -16.50 9.60 -16.02
CA GLU A 24 -17.61 10.52 -15.73
C GLU A 24 -17.98 10.34 -14.25
N PRO A 25 -17.80 11.36 -13.38
CA PRO A 25 -17.21 12.66 -13.68
C PRO A 25 -15.69 12.59 -13.93
N ALA A 26 -15.19 13.43 -14.83
CA ALA A 26 -13.79 13.40 -15.29
C ALA A 26 -12.74 13.69 -14.21
N ASP A 27 -13.14 14.34 -13.12
CA ASP A 27 -12.23 14.74 -12.03
C ASP A 27 -12.13 13.69 -10.90
N ALA A 28 -12.86 12.58 -10.98
CA ALA A 28 -13.00 11.57 -9.92
C ALA A 28 -11.66 11.09 -9.31
N TRP A 29 -10.58 11.06 -10.10
CA TRP A 29 -9.27 10.56 -9.68
C TRP A 29 -8.15 11.62 -9.75
N VAL A 30 -8.44 12.82 -10.25
CA VAL A 30 -7.41 13.84 -10.56
C VAL A 30 -6.65 14.28 -9.31
N ARG A 31 -7.32 14.40 -8.17
CA ARG A 31 -6.67 14.78 -6.90
C ARG A 31 -5.74 13.68 -6.39
N MET A 32 -6.16 12.41 -6.49
CA MET A 32 -5.34 11.26 -6.12
C MET A 32 -4.13 11.11 -7.05
N GLU A 33 -4.33 11.27 -8.36
CA GLU A 33 -3.25 11.26 -9.35
C GLU A 33 -2.20 12.34 -9.03
N ARG A 34 -2.65 13.58 -8.79
CA ARG A 34 -1.77 14.70 -8.43
C ARG A 34 -1.00 14.41 -7.15
N TRP A 35 -1.65 13.83 -6.14
CA TRP A 35 -0.98 13.48 -4.89
C TRP A 35 0.05 12.37 -5.09
N LEU A 36 -0.26 11.31 -5.84
CA LEU A 36 0.69 10.23 -6.16
C LEU A 36 1.95 10.78 -6.84
N ARG A 37 1.80 11.71 -7.79
CA ARG A 37 2.94 12.39 -8.45
C ARG A 37 3.80 13.22 -7.48
N ALA A 38 3.23 13.69 -6.37
CA ALA A 38 3.93 14.46 -5.34
C ALA A 38 4.57 13.59 -4.25
N VAL A 39 4.33 12.27 -4.23
CA VAL A 39 4.89 11.34 -3.23
C VAL A 39 6.43 11.38 -3.18
N PRO A 40 7.19 11.44 -4.30
CA PRO A 40 8.65 11.52 -4.22
C PRO A 40 9.15 12.75 -3.45
N GLU A 41 8.50 13.90 -3.63
CA GLU A 41 8.81 15.13 -2.89
C GLU A 41 8.45 14.97 -1.41
N LEU A 42 7.32 14.33 -1.11
CA LEU A 42 6.90 14.03 0.26
C LEU A 42 7.87 13.07 0.99
N VAL A 43 8.47 12.11 0.29
CA VAL A 43 9.51 11.22 0.83
C VAL A 43 10.84 11.97 1.03
N GLY A 44 11.13 12.94 0.16
CA GLY A 44 12.27 13.84 0.25
C GLY A 44 13.61 13.26 -0.22
N VAL A 45 13.73 11.93 -0.30
CA VAL A 45 14.92 11.22 -0.79
C VAL A 45 14.50 10.12 -1.76
N ARG A 46 15.20 10.00 -2.88
CA ARG A 46 15.00 8.91 -3.83
C ARG A 46 15.44 7.58 -3.20
N PRO A 47 14.56 6.58 -3.06
CA PRO A 47 14.93 5.30 -2.47
C PRO A 47 15.85 4.49 -3.40
N THR A 48 16.59 3.56 -2.80
CA THR A 48 17.40 2.58 -3.54
C THR A 48 16.54 1.48 -4.15
N ALA A 49 15.40 1.17 -3.53
CA ALA A 49 14.36 0.27 -4.01
C ALA A 49 13.04 0.52 -3.26
N VAL A 50 11.92 0.03 -3.79
CA VAL A 50 10.61 0.05 -3.15
C VAL A 50 10.18 -1.39 -2.84
N LEU A 51 9.84 -1.65 -1.58
CA LEU A 51 9.13 -2.86 -1.17
C LEU A 51 7.64 -2.55 -1.12
N VAL A 52 6.86 -3.15 -2.02
CA VAL A 52 5.41 -2.95 -2.09
C VAL A 52 4.67 -4.17 -1.52
N VAL A 53 3.84 -3.95 -0.51
CA VAL A 53 2.85 -4.93 -0.01
C VAL A 53 1.53 -4.62 -0.69
N SER A 54 1.02 -5.51 -1.54
CA SER A 54 -0.20 -5.26 -2.31
C SER A 54 -1.39 -6.02 -1.76
N GLY A 55 -2.54 -5.35 -1.66
CA GLY A 55 -3.84 -5.98 -1.36
C GLY A 55 -4.31 -7.01 -2.40
N HIS A 56 -3.72 -7.03 -3.61
CA HIS A 56 -4.10 -7.94 -4.70
C HIS A 56 -3.30 -9.24 -4.76
N TRP A 57 -2.43 -9.49 -3.77
CA TRP A 57 -1.66 -10.72 -3.72
C TRP A 57 -1.75 -11.39 -2.35
N GLU A 58 -2.60 -12.40 -2.24
CA GLU A 58 -2.64 -13.33 -1.11
C GLU A 58 -1.87 -14.61 -1.45
N ALA A 59 -1.06 -15.11 -0.51
CA ALA A 59 -0.37 -16.40 -0.63
C ALA A 59 -0.45 -17.21 0.68
N PRO A 60 -0.31 -18.55 0.66
CA PRO A 60 -0.43 -19.39 1.87
C PRO A 60 0.53 -19.03 3.03
N ARG A 61 1.62 -18.34 2.68
CA ARG A 61 2.64 -17.78 3.58
C ARG A 61 3.15 -16.50 2.92
N PHE A 62 3.77 -15.61 3.69
CA PHE A 62 4.38 -14.40 3.11
C PHE A 62 5.31 -14.80 1.97
N THR A 63 5.08 -14.26 0.78
CA THR A 63 5.81 -14.65 -0.43
C THR A 63 6.38 -13.40 -1.09
N VAL A 64 7.67 -13.44 -1.43
CA VAL A 64 8.40 -12.30 -1.98
C VAL A 64 8.69 -12.55 -3.46
N ASN A 65 8.36 -11.59 -4.32
CA ASN A 65 8.74 -11.63 -5.73
C ASN A 65 10.26 -11.41 -5.85
N ALA A 66 10.96 -12.36 -6.46
CA ALA A 66 12.42 -12.40 -6.55
C ALA A 66 12.92 -12.37 -8.01
N GLN A 67 12.12 -11.86 -8.94
CA GLN A 67 12.52 -11.71 -10.34
C GLN A 67 13.37 -10.46 -10.54
N GLU A 68 14.34 -10.51 -11.47
CA GLU A 68 15.13 -9.34 -11.90
C GLU A 68 14.34 -8.38 -12.80
N ARG A 69 13.37 -8.90 -13.55
CA ARG A 69 12.55 -8.16 -14.52
C ARG A 69 11.11 -8.69 -14.48
N PRO A 70 10.37 -8.42 -13.39
CA PRO A 70 9.02 -8.94 -13.26
C PRO A 70 8.12 -8.34 -14.36
N PRO A 71 7.33 -9.16 -15.08
CA PRO A 71 6.35 -8.64 -16.02
C PRO A 71 5.20 -7.93 -15.25
N LEU A 72 4.32 -7.23 -15.97
CA LEU A 72 3.06 -6.77 -15.39
C LEU A 72 2.02 -7.89 -15.37
N LEU A 73 1.22 -7.95 -14.31
CA LEU A 73 0.05 -8.80 -14.18
C LEU A 73 -1.20 -7.91 -14.23
N TYR A 74 -1.97 -8.02 -15.30
CA TYR A 74 -3.24 -7.32 -15.47
C TYR A 74 -4.37 -8.07 -14.76
N ASP A 75 -4.51 -7.84 -13.47
CA ASP A 75 -5.51 -8.46 -12.58
C ASP A 75 -6.81 -7.65 -12.46
N TYR A 76 -7.09 -6.79 -13.45
CA TYR A 76 -8.35 -6.07 -13.62
C TYR A 76 -8.99 -6.37 -14.98
N HIS A 77 -10.31 -6.26 -15.04
CA HIS A 77 -11.11 -6.67 -16.20
C HIS A 77 -12.19 -5.63 -16.54
N GLY A 78 -12.67 -5.64 -17.79
CA GLY A 78 -13.78 -4.80 -18.23
C GLY A 78 -13.42 -3.35 -18.57
N PHE A 79 -12.12 -3.02 -18.64
CA PHE A 79 -11.64 -1.68 -18.98
C PHE A 79 -11.29 -1.54 -20.47
N PRO A 80 -11.13 -0.31 -20.99
CA PRO A 80 -10.79 -0.09 -22.40
C PRO A 80 -9.47 -0.76 -22.83
N PRO A 81 -9.34 -1.21 -24.09
CA PRO A 81 -8.15 -1.95 -24.55
C PRO A 81 -6.81 -1.25 -24.32
N HIS A 82 -6.76 0.09 -24.37
CA HIS A 82 -5.50 0.84 -24.20
C HIS A 82 -4.92 0.70 -22.80
N THR A 83 -5.73 0.40 -21.77
CA THR A 83 -5.22 0.20 -20.41
C THR A 83 -4.41 -1.09 -20.28
N TYR A 84 -4.68 -2.09 -21.12
CA TYR A 84 -3.92 -3.34 -21.18
C TYR A 84 -2.62 -3.23 -22.00
N ALA A 85 -2.41 -2.09 -22.67
CA ALA A 85 -1.20 -1.78 -23.40
C ALA A 85 -0.20 -0.94 -22.58
N LEU A 86 -0.52 -0.61 -21.33
CA LEU A 86 0.39 0.08 -20.43
C LEU A 86 1.70 -0.72 -20.27
N GLN A 87 2.79 -0.03 -19.95
CA GLN A 87 4.08 -0.67 -19.71
C GLN A 87 4.77 0.04 -18.57
N TYR A 88 5.42 -0.74 -17.71
CA TYR A 88 6.19 -0.21 -16.59
C TYR A 88 7.38 -1.13 -16.32
N PRO A 89 8.48 -1.00 -17.08
CA PRO A 89 9.60 -1.94 -17.09
C PRO A 89 10.56 -1.70 -15.91
N ALA A 90 10.02 -1.54 -14.70
CA ALA A 90 10.81 -1.34 -13.51
C ALA A 90 11.64 -2.60 -13.20
N PRO A 91 12.93 -2.48 -12.87
CA PRO A 91 13.74 -3.62 -12.50
C PRO A 91 13.23 -4.21 -11.18
N GLY A 92 13.38 -5.51 -11.00
CA GLY A 92 13.29 -6.11 -9.67
C GLY A 92 14.60 -5.94 -8.89
N ALA A 93 14.61 -6.42 -7.63
CA ALA A 93 15.82 -6.45 -6.80
C ALA A 93 15.93 -7.80 -6.05
N PRO A 94 16.47 -8.85 -6.69
CA PRO A 94 16.56 -10.19 -6.09
C PRO A 94 17.32 -10.21 -4.75
N GLU A 95 18.35 -9.40 -4.60
CA GLU A 95 19.12 -9.29 -3.35
C GLU A 95 18.26 -8.73 -2.21
N LEU A 96 17.44 -7.72 -2.50
CA LEU A 96 16.46 -7.21 -1.54
C LEU A 96 15.40 -8.28 -1.22
N ALA A 97 14.96 -9.05 -2.22
CA ALA A 97 14.02 -10.14 -1.99
C ALA A 97 14.59 -11.22 -1.05
N VAL A 98 15.89 -11.53 -1.14
CA VAL A 98 16.59 -12.40 -0.18
C VAL A 98 16.58 -11.79 1.22
N GLN A 99 16.94 -10.52 1.37
CA GLN A 99 16.96 -9.84 2.67
C GLN A 99 15.57 -9.79 3.33
N VAL A 100 14.52 -9.49 2.57
CA VAL A 100 13.12 -9.51 3.06
C VAL A 100 12.79 -10.88 3.65
N ARG A 101 13.18 -11.96 2.96
CA ARG A 101 12.92 -13.33 3.44
C ARG A 101 13.69 -13.64 4.71
N GLU A 102 14.96 -13.28 4.77
CA GLU A 102 15.79 -13.50 5.95
C GLU A 102 15.23 -12.79 7.18
N LEU A 103 14.77 -11.54 7.02
CA LEU A 103 14.15 -10.77 8.09
C LEU A 103 12.83 -11.40 8.57
N LEU A 104 11.95 -11.80 7.65
CA LEU A 104 10.69 -12.46 8.00
C LEU A 104 10.92 -13.82 8.67
N ALA A 105 11.87 -14.62 8.16
CA ALA A 105 12.22 -15.91 8.74
C ALA A 105 12.84 -15.77 10.13
N ALA A 106 13.71 -14.77 10.35
CA ALA A 106 14.29 -14.47 11.65
C ALA A 106 13.24 -14.04 12.69
N ALA A 107 12.12 -13.46 12.24
CA ALA A 107 10.96 -13.16 13.07
C ALA A 107 10.03 -14.37 13.31
N GLY A 108 10.40 -15.57 12.84
CA GLY A 108 9.62 -16.80 13.01
C GLY A 108 8.44 -16.93 12.04
N LEU A 109 8.37 -16.10 10.99
CA LEU A 109 7.29 -16.14 10.01
C LEU A 109 7.65 -17.09 8.87
N ALA A 110 6.69 -17.93 8.46
CA ALA A 110 6.83 -18.75 7.27
C ALA A 110 6.91 -17.86 6.02
N VAL A 111 7.92 -18.08 5.17
CA VAL A 111 8.18 -17.25 4.00
C VAL A 111 8.56 -18.08 2.77
N ALA A 112 8.20 -17.60 1.58
CA ALA A 112 8.55 -18.19 0.28
C ALA A 112 9.03 -17.14 -0.73
N SER A 113 9.53 -17.62 -1.88
CA SER A 113 9.87 -16.83 -3.05
C SER A 113 8.94 -17.13 -4.21
N GLU A 114 8.65 -16.11 -5.01
CA GLU A 114 7.92 -16.18 -6.27
C GLU A 114 8.83 -15.70 -7.40
N HIS A 115 8.88 -16.47 -8.49
CA HIS A 115 9.82 -16.27 -9.61
C HIS A 115 9.15 -16.16 -10.97
N ALA A 116 7.81 -16.21 -11.05
CA ALA A 116 7.05 -16.18 -12.29
C ALA A 116 5.92 -15.13 -12.28
N ARG A 117 5.29 -14.86 -11.13
CA ARG A 117 4.16 -13.92 -11.04
C ARG A 117 4.59 -12.49 -11.41
N GLY A 118 3.84 -11.81 -12.27
CA GLY A 118 4.04 -10.38 -12.54
C GLY A 118 3.65 -9.47 -11.36
N LEU A 119 3.91 -8.17 -11.50
CA LEU A 119 3.44 -7.13 -10.58
C LEU A 119 1.97 -6.82 -10.87
N ASP A 120 1.08 -6.91 -9.88
CA ASP A 120 -0.34 -6.54 -10.07
C ASP A 120 -0.57 -5.04 -10.14
N HIS A 121 -1.78 -4.62 -10.50
CA HIS A 121 -2.12 -3.22 -10.66
C HIS A 121 -1.99 -2.41 -9.38
N GLY A 122 -2.20 -3.03 -8.21
CA GLY A 122 -1.91 -2.40 -6.92
C GLY A 122 -0.47 -1.94 -6.82
N VAL A 123 0.46 -2.57 -7.54
CA VAL A 123 1.85 -2.15 -7.61
C VAL A 123 2.08 -1.17 -8.75
N PHE A 124 1.82 -1.57 -10.00
CA PHE A 124 2.32 -0.79 -11.14
C PHE A 124 1.51 0.48 -11.43
N ILE A 125 0.19 0.50 -11.20
CA ILE A 125 -0.63 1.68 -11.48
C ILE A 125 -0.22 2.90 -10.64
N PRO A 126 -0.12 2.83 -9.30
CA PRO A 126 0.34 3.97 -8.53
C PRO A 126 1.82 4.27 -8.79
N LEU A 127 2.68 3.27 -9.01
CA LEU A 127 4.11 3.52 -9.25
C LEU A 127 4.41 4.14 -10.62
N MET A 128 3.58 3.93 -11.64
CA MET A 128 3.65 4.70 -12.90
C MET A 128 3.48 6.21 -12.67
N LEU A 129 2.82 6.63 -11.58
CA LEU A 129 2.67 8.04 -11.21
C LEU A 129 3.77 8.51 -10.24
N ILE A 130 4.12 7.67 -9.25
CA ILE A 130 5.12 8.00 -8.23
C ILE A 130 6.53 8.03 -8.85
N TYR A 131 6.91 7.03 -9.65
CA TYR A 131 8.22 6.94 -10.30
C TYR A 131 8.06 6.65 -11.80
N PRO A 132 7.62 7.64 -12.60
CA PRO A 132 7.21 7.44 -14.01
C PRO A 132 8.32 6.94 -14.94
N GLN A 133 9.60 7.11 -14.56
CA GLN A 133 10.74 6.65 -15.36
C GLN A 133 11.03 5.15 -15.23
N ALA A 134 10.33 4.44 -14.33
CA ALA A 134 10.51 3.00 -14.10
C ALA A 134 11.97 2.61 -13.79
N ASP A 135 12.71 3.50 -13.12
CA ASP A 135 14.14 3.39 -12.85
C ASP A 135 14.46 3.11 -11.36
N VAL A 136 13.43 2.93 -10.55
CA VAL A 136 13.53 2.53 -9.14
C VAL A 136 13.19 1.04 -9.04
N PRO A 137 14.08 0.19 -8.49
CA PRO A 137 13.80 -1.23 -8.34
C PRO A 137 12.59 -1.52 -7.44
N ILE A 138 11.81 -2.54 -7.80
CA ILE A 138 10.58 -2.93 -7.08
C ILE A 138 10.66 -4.38 -6.63
N VAL A 139 10.37 -4.60 -5.35
CA VAL A 139 10.11 -5.93 -4.80
C VAL A 139 8.67 -5.95 -4.30
N GLN A 140 7.93 -6.98 -4.68
CA GLN A 140 6.57 -7.17 -4.21
C GLN A 140 6.54 -8.20 -3.08
N LEU A 141 5.75 -7.95 -2.03
CA LEU A 141 5.45 -8.88 -0.95
C LEU A 141 3.94 -9.16 -0.92
N SER A 142 3.59 -10.44 -0.77
CA SER A 142 2.20 -10.88 -0.61
C SER A 142 1.66 -10.60 0.80
N LEU A 143 0.35 -10.54 0.92
CA LEU A 143 -0.34 -10.84 2.18
C LEU A 143 -0.32 -12.35 2.44
N ARG A 144 -0.48 -12.73 3.71
CA ARG A 144 -0.70 -14.12 4.09
C ARG A 144 -2.19 -14.44 4.08
N GLN A 145 -2.56 -15.53 3.42
CA GLN A 145 -3.93 -16.09 3.46
C GLN A 145 -4.38 -16.30 4.90
N GLY A 146 -5.66 -16.08 5.14
CA GLY A 146 -6.23 -15.99 6.49
C GLY A 146 -6.22 -14.56 7.04
N LEU A 147 -5.40 -13.67 6.50
CA LEU A 147 -5.51 -12.22 6.67
C LEU A 147 -5.52 -11.78 8.15
N GLU A 148 -4.75 -12.46 9.00
CA GLU A 148 -4.67 -12.16 10.43
C GLU A 148 -3.92 -10.83 10.67
N PRO A 149 -4.57 -9.79 11.24
CA PRO A 149 -3.96 -8.47 11.41
C PRO A 149 -2.65 -8.50 12.21
N ALA A 150 -2.59 -9.36 13.23
CA ALA A 150 -1.43 -9.48 14.11
C ALA A 150 -0.18 -10.00 13.38
N GLU A 151 -0.35 -10.92 12.42
CA GLU A 151 0.76 -11.44 11.62
C GLU A 151 1.30 -10.40 10.65
N HIS A 152 0.43 -9.56 10.08
CA HIS A 152 0.83 -8.50 9.15
C HIS A 152 1.55 -7.36 9.88
N LEU A 153 1.12 -7.00 11.10
CA LEU A 153 1.90 -6.13 11.99
C LEU A 153 3.28 -6.73 12.32
N ALA A 154 3.35 -8.04 12.60
CA ALA A 154 4.61 -8.74 12.88
C ALA A 154 5.56 -8.75 11.68
N ALA A 155 5.04 -8.99 10.48
CA ALA A 155 5.79 -8.89 9.24
C ALA A 155 6.35 -7.47 9.07
N GLY A 156 5.53 -6.45 9.28
CA GLY A 156 5.97 -5.05 9.27
C GLY A 156 7.15 -4.80 10.22
N ARG A 157 7.04 -5.21 11.49
CA ARG A 157 8.10 -5.04 12.49
C ARG A 157 9.42 -5.69 12.07
N ALA A 158 9.37 -6.85 11.44
CA ALA A 158 10.57 -7.53 10.94
C ALA A 158 11.29 -6.73 9.84
N LEU A 159 10.56 -5.90 9.08
CA LEU A 159 11.06 -5.15 7.93
C LEU A 159 11.62 -3.76 8.28
N VAL A 160 11.51 -3.32 9.54
CA VAL A 160 12.03 -2.03 10.03
C VAL A 160 13.48 -1.74 9.60
N PRO A 161 14.44 -2.71 9.62
CA PRO A 161 15.83 -2.43 9.24
C PRO A 161 16.01 -1.93 7.81
N LEU A 162 15.14 -2.32 6.87
CA LEU A 162 15.24 -1.97 5.45
C LEU A 162 15.12 -0.45 5.22
N ARG A 163 14.38 0.25 6.08
CA ARG A 163 14.19 1.71 6.00
C ARG A 163 15.50 2.48 6.09
N ARG A 164 16.45 2.00 6.91
CA ARG A 164 17.78 2.60 7.06
C ARG A 164 18.75 2.22 5.94
N GLN A 165 18.38 1.23 5.12
CA GLN A 165 19.12 0.77 3.94
C GLN A 165 18.64 1.47 2.66
N GLY A 166 17.76 2.48 2.78
CA GLY A 166 17.24 3.25 1.65
C GLY A 166 16.06 2.59 0.94
N VAL A 167 15.45 1.54 1.52
CA VAL A 167 14.26 0.90 0.97
C VAL A 167 13.01 1.62 1.44
N LEU A 168 12.19 2.09 0.49
CA LEU A 168 10.87 2.64 0.80
C LEU A 168 9.86 1.50 0.94
N ILE A 169 9.20 1.40 2.09
CA ILE A 169 8.15 0.38 2.31
C ILE A 169 6.79 1.02 2.05
N VAL A 170 6.07 0.47 1.07
CA VAL A 170 4.77 0.96 0.61
C VAL A 170 3.72 -0.14 0.78
N GLY A 171 2.67 0.16 1.55
CA GLY A 171 1.45 -0.63 1.61
C GLY A 171 0.48 -0.10 0.58
N SER A 172 0.23 -0.87 -0.47
CA SER A 172 -0.70 -0.52 -1.53
C SER A 172 -2.04 -1.21 -1.31
N GLY A 173 -3.07 -0.42 -1.03
CA GLY A 173 -4.41 -0.88 -0.70
C GLY A 173 -5.44 0.22 -0.92
N MET A 174 -6.47 0.27 -0.08
CA MET A 174 -7.50 1.31 -0.05
C MET A 174 -7.95 1.52 1.41
N SER A 175 -8.19 2.77 1.85
CA SER A 175 -8.71 3.00 3.21
C SER A 175 -10.18 2.62 3.35
N TYR A 176 -10.89 2.51 2.22
CA TYR A 176 -12.24 1.98 2.11
C TYR A 176 -12.33 1.08 0.86
N HIS A 177 -12.80 -0.16 1.01
CA HIS A 177 -12.91 -1.14 -0.08
C HIS A 177 -14.18 -1.99 0.05
N ASN A 178 -15.35 -1.36 -0.11
CA ASN A 178 -16.62 -2.06 -0.22
C ASN A 178 -17.23 -1.88 -1.61
N MET A 179 -16.97 -2.86 -2.48
CA MET A 179 -17.46 -2.86 -3.86
C MET A 179 -18.98 -2.82 -3.97
N CYS A 180 -19.71 -3.37 -3.00
CA CYS A 180 -21.18 -3.37 -3.00
C CYS A 180 -21.78 -2.00 -2.63
N ARG A 181 -20.98 -1.08 -2.07
CA ARG A 181 -21.43 0.25 -1.63
C ARG A 181 -20.83 1.38 -2.44
N PHE A 182 -19.96 1.11 -3.42
CA PHE A 182 -19.58 2.11 -4.39
C PHE A 182 -20.82 2.55 -5.19
N ARG A 183 -21.06 3.85 -5.20
CA ARG A 183 -22.21 4.46 -5.85
C ARG A 183 -21.72 5.30 -7.02
N PHE A 184 -21.77 4.72 -8.22
CA PHE A 184 -21.37 5.42 -9.44
C PHE A 184 -22.38 6.51 -9.84
N ASP A 185 -23.66 6.32 -9.50
CA ASP A 185 -24.76 7.23 -9.87
C ASP A 185 -25.19 8.20 -8.75
N ASP A 186 -24.57 8.10 -7.57
CA ASP A 186 -24.93 8.88 -6.38
C ASP A 186 -23.67 9.26 -5.60
N ALA A 187 -23.28 10.54 -5.70
CA ALA A 187 -22.12 11.09 -5.01
C ALA A 187 -22.34 11.31 -3.50
N SER A 188 -23.50 10.92 -2.96
CA SER A 188 -23.72 10.99 -1.52
C SER A 188 -22.67 10.16 -0.78
N LEU A 189 -22.12 10.78 0.26
CA LEU A 189 -21.04 10.20 0.99
C LEU A 189 -21.54 9.13 1.94
N ASP A 190 -20.92 7.96 1.89
CA ASP A 190 -21.18 6.89 2.83
C ASP A 190 -20.75 7.32 4.25
N PRO A 191 -21.67 7.48 5.22
CA PRO A 191 -21.32 7.90 6.57
C PRO A 191 -20.44 6.88 7.31
N ASP A 192 -20.51 5.60 6.95
CA ASP A 192 -19.61 4.58 7.50
C ASP A 192 -18.17 4.79 7.01
N SER A 193 -18.01 5.26 5.77
CA SER A 193 -16.70 5.59 5.20
C SER A 193 -16.05 6.75 5.96
N GLU A 194 -16.80 7.83 6.26
CA GLU A 194 -16.28 8.94 7.06
C GLU A 194 -15.92 8.54 8.49
N ARG A 195 -16.76 7.73 9.14
CA ARG A 195 -16.50 7.26 10.50
C ARG A 195 -15.25 6.40 10.57
N PHE A 196 -15.08 5.49 9.61
CA PHE A 196 -13.90 4.62 9.58
C PHE A 196 -12.63 5.40 9.24
N ASP A 197 -12.70 6.33 8.28
CA ASP A 197 -11.58 7.21 7.96
C ASP A 197 -11.12 8.05 9.16
N ALA A 198 -12.06 8.64 9.91
CA ALA A 198 -11.75 9.40 11.12
C ALA A 198 -11.09 8.50 12.19
N TRP A 199 -11.60 7.28 12.37
CA TRP A 199 -11.00 6.30 13.27
C TRP A 199 -9.59 5.90 12.84
N LEU A 200 -9.35 5.71 11.54
CA LEU A 200 -8.01 5.43 11.01
C LEU A 200 -7.05 6.59 11.27
N ALA A 201 -7.45 7.82 10.96
CA ALA A 201 -6.65 9.02 11.17
C ALA A 201 -6.25 9.20 12.65
N GLU A 202 -7.19 8.97 13.58
CA GLU A 202 -6.88 8.95 15.02
C GLU A 202 -5.91 7.80 15.34
N THR A 203 -6.22 6.59 14.88
CA THR A 203 -5.47 5.37 15.23
C THR A 203 -4.02 5.42 14.78
N VAL A 204 -3.73 5.89 13.56
CA VAL A 204 -2.34 5.94 13.06
C VAL A 204 -1.47 6.94 13.80
N ALA A 205 -2.07 7.99 14.38
CA ALA A 205 -1.38 9.02 15.14
C ALA A 205 -1.03 8.59 16.58
N LEU A 206 -1.58 7.48 17.06
CA LEU A 206 -1.32 6.96 18.40
C LEU A 206 0.09 6.34 18.50
N PRO A 207 0.66 6.28 19.73
CA PRO A 207 1.90 5.54 19.98
C PRO A 207 1.80 4.08 19.55
N ALA A 208 2.91 3.48 19.12
CA ALA A 208 2.93 2.16 18.48
C ALA A 208 2.15 1.06 19.24
N PRO A 209 2.28 0.88 20.58
CA PRO A 209 1.53 -0.16 21.28
C PRO A 209 0.01 0.00 21.22
N GLU A 210 -0.47 1.25 21.29
CA GLU A 210 -1.89 1.60 21.22
C GLU A 210 -2.41 1.47 19.78
N ARG A 211 -1.67 2.03 18.82
CA ARG A 211 -1.95 1.91 17.39
C ARG A 211 -2.09 0.46 16.97
N GLU A 212 -1.12 -0.38 17.32
CA GLU A 212 -1.15 -1.81 16.97
C GLU A 212 -2.34 -2.53 17.59
N ARG A 213 -2.71 -2.22 18.85
CA ARG A 213 -3.88 -2.81 19.48
C ARG A 213 -5.15 -2.46 18.71
N ARG A 214 -5.37 -1.16 18.44
CA ARG A 214 -6.52 -0.70 17.68
C ARG A 214 -6.56 -1.26 16.25
N LEU A 215 -5.41 -1.34 15.58
CA LEU A 215 -5.31 -1.94 14.25
C LEU A 215 -5.62 -3.44 14.28
N ARG A 216 -5.28 -4.20 15.34
CA ARG A 216 -5.74 -5.60 15.46
C ARG A 216 -7.25 -5.69 15.57
N ASP A 217 -7.87 -4.77 16.30
CA ASP A 217 -9.30 -4.73 16.56
C ASP A 217 -10.11 -3.91 15.52
N TRP A 218 -9.51 -3.60 14.36
CA TRP A 218 -10.08 -2.70 13.35
C TRP A 218 -11.49 -3.11 12.90
N ALA A 219 -11.80 -4.41 12.91
CA ALA A 219 -13.11 -4.92 12.50
C ALA A 219 -14.25 -4.43 13.41
N ALA A 220 -13.95 -4.12 14.68
CA ALA A 220 -14.88 -3.55 15.65
C ALA A 220 -14.91 -2.02 15.63
N ALA A 221 -14.08 -1.37 14.81
CA ALA A 221 -14.09 0.08 14.66
C ALA A 221 -15.40 0.59 14.05
N PRO A 222 -15.78 1.85 14.32
CA PRO A 222 -16.92 2.49 13.66
C PRO A 222 -16.77 2.42 12.13
N GLY A 223 -17.70 1.74 11.47
CA GLY A 223 -17.67 1.55 10.01
C GLY A 223 -16.65 0.52 9.51
N GLY A 224 -15.92 -0.20 10.37
CA GLY A 224 -14.83 -1.12 9.98
C GLY A 224 -15.25 -2.20 8.99
N ARG A 225 -16.09 -3.16 9.41
CA ARG A 225 -16.61 -4.23 8.53
C ARG A 225 -17.47 -3.72 7.37
N VAL A 226 -18.00 -2.50 7.48
CA VAL A 226 -18.71 -1.87 6.37
C VAL A 226 -17.72 -1.36 5.34
N ALA A 227 -16.63 -0.70 5.74
CA ALA A 227 -15.60 -0.21 4.84
C ALA A 227 -14.80 -1.35 4.21
N HIS A 228 -14.60 -2.45 4.95
CA HIS A 228 -13.83 -3.61 4.55
C HIS A 228 -14.61 -4.89 4.86
N PRO A 229 -15.47 -5.37 3.92
CA PRO A 229 -16.13 -6.66 4.06
C PRO A 229 -15.11 -7.79 4.21
N ARG A 230 -13.98 -7.66 3.51
CA ARG A 230 -12.76 -8.45 3.70
C ARG A 230 -11.55 -7.55 3.90
N GLU A 231 -10.48 -8.12 4.43
CA GLU A 231 -9.35 -7.41 5.04
C GLU A 231 -8.27 -6.97 4.04
N GLU A 232 -8.22 -7.56 2.85
CA GLU A 232 -7.05 -7.53 1.97
C GLU A 232 -6.59 -6.12 1.57
N HIS A 233 -7.51 -5.19 1.32
CA HIS A 233 -7.14 -3.81 0.95
C HIS A 233 -6.75 -2.94 2.14
N LEU A 234 -7.03 -3.36 3.37
CA LEU A 234 -6.62 -2.66 4.58
C LEU A 234 -5.28 -3.17 5.13
N LEU A 235 -5.01 -4.48 5.10
CA LEU A 235 -3.81 -5.06 5.72
C LEU A 235 -2.44 -4.55 5.23
N PRO A 236 -2.28 -4.00 4.03
CA PRO A 236 -1.06 -3.27 3.69
C PRO A 236 -0.77 -2.12 4.67
N LEU A 237 -1.80 -1.47 5.25
CA LEU A 237 -1.66 -0.48 6.32
C LEU A 237 -1.02 -1.10 7.57
N HIS A 238 -1.43 -2.31 7.95
CA HIS A 238 -0.86 -3.03 9.10
C HIS A 238 0.62 -3.32 8.90
N VAL A 239 1.01 -3.76 7.70
CA VAL A 239 2.44 -4.00 7.42
C VAL A 239 3.24 -2.71 7.54
N VAL A 240 2.78 -1.59 6.97
CA VAL A 240 3.53 -0.33 7.06
C VAL A 240 3.53 0.27 8.47
N ALA A 241 2.46 0.08 9.24
CA ALA A 241 2.36 0.54 10.62
C ALA A 241 3.28 -0.28 11.56
N GLY A 242 3.49 -1.56 11.28
CA GLY A 242 4.50 -2.38 11.95
C GLY A 242 5.92 -1.97 11.56
N ALA A 243 6.14 -1.70 10.26
CA ALA A 243 7.43 -1.25 9.75
C ALA A 243 7.81 0.18 10.17
N ALA A 244 6.83 0.97 10.63
CA ALA A 244 7.06 2.28 11.21
C ALA A 244 7.86 2.23 12.53
N GLY A 245 7.88 1.10 13.24
CA GLY A 245 8.41 1.03 14.60
C GLY A 245 7.67 2.04 15.49
N ASP A 246 8.43 2.85 16.24
CA ASP A 246 7.88 3.85 17.15
C ASP A 246 7.41 5.15 16.46
N ASP A 247 7.61 5.29 15.16
CA ASP A 247 7.22 6.52 14.46
C ASP A 247 5.70 6.70 14.46
N ALA A 248 5.25 7.91 14.81
CA ALA A 248 3.86 8.29 14.70
C ALA A 248 3.44 8.42 13.23
N GLY A 249 2.19 8.03 12.95
CA GLY A 249 1.57 8.18 11.63
C GLY A 249 0.86 9.52 11.49
N ARG A 250 0.66 9.95 10.23
CA ARG A 250 -0.21 11.08 9.88
C ARG A 250 -0.94 10.80 8.58
N GLN A 251 -2.15 11.32 8.47
CA GLN A 251 -2.88 11.35 7.20
C GLN A 251 -2.21 12.38 6.28
N VAL A 252 -1.74 11.93 5.11
CA VAL A 252 -1.02 12.76 4.13
C VAL A 252 -1.82 12.99 2.84
N PHE A 253 -2.95 12.29 2.70
CA PHE A 253 -3.93 12.49 1.64
C PHE A 253 -5.30 12.12 2.17
N ARG A 254 -6.32 12.84 1.71
CA ARG A 254 -7.73 12.55 1.92
C ARG A 254 -8.55 13.09 0.76
N ASP A 255 -9.35 12.23 0.16
CA ASP A 255 -10.23 12.58 -0.94
C ASP A 255 -11.54 11.81 -0.87
N ARG A 256 -12.55 12.29 -1.60
CA ARG A 256 -13.85 11.63 -1.75
C ARG A 256 -13.95 11.12 -3.16
N VAL A 257 -13.88 9.81 -3.31
CA VAL A 257 -13.93 9.13 -4.61
C VAL A 257 -15.11 8.18 -4.61
N LEU A 258 -16.01 8.38 -5.58
CA LEU A 258 -17.20 7.53 -5.83
C LEU A 258 -18.05 7.30 -4.57
N GLY A 259 -18.31 8.37 -3.80
CA GLY A 259 -19.14 8.32 -2.59
C GLY A 259 -18.44 7.77 -1.34
N SER A 260 -17.12 7.56 -1.38
CA SER A 260 -16.32 7.05 -0.25
C SER A 260 -15.10 7.92 0.04
N VAL A 261 -14.60 7.91 1.27
CA VAL A 261 -13.33 8.56 1.64
C VAL A 261 -12.16 7.62 1.35
N GLN A 262 -11.18 8.13 0.60
CA GLN A 262 -9.90 7.48 0.36
C GLN A 262 -8.77 8.31 0.97
N SER A 263 -7.92 7.65 1.73
CA SER A 263 -6.86 8.30 2.51
C SER A 263 -5.54 7.56 2.36
N ALA A 264 -4.45 8.34 2.44
CA ALA A 264 -3.10 7.82 2.52
C ALA A 264 -2.49 8.22 3.86
N PHE A 265 -1.63 7.34 4.39
CA PHE A 265 -0.97 7.54 5.68
C PHE A 265 0.54 7.41 5.52
N MET A 266 1.29 8.26 6.22
CA MET A 266 2.75 8.19 6.29
C MET A 266 3.19 8.07 7.74
N PHE A 267 4.17 7.21 8.00
CA PHE A 267 4.84 7.10 9.29
C PHE A 267 6.30 7.52 9.17
N GLY A 268 6.78 8.26 10.17
CA GLY A 268 8.12 8.82 10.19
C GLY A 268 8.20 10.18 9.47
N ALA A 269 9.28 10.90 9.73
CA ALA A 269 9.56 12.18 9.09
C ALA A 269 9.97 11.96 7.62
N SER A 270 9.68 12.95 6.77
CA SER A 270 10.42 13.10 5.51
C SER A 270 11.90 13.24 5.86
N ALA A 271 12.80 12.70 5.03
CA ALA A 271 14.24 12.87 5.21
C ALA A 271 14.72 14.33 5.05
N SER A 272 13.80 15.26 4.78
CA SER A 272 14.03 16.70 4.65
C SER A 272 13.63 17.55 5.88
N ALA A 273 13.68 17.00 7.11
CA ALA A 273 13.47 17.76 8.35
C ALA A 273 14.80 18.19 8.98
#